data_AF-A0A938AAJ5-F1
#
_entry.id   AF-A0A938AAJ5-F1
#
_cell.length_a   1.000
_cell.length_b   1.000
_cell.length_c   1.000
_cell.angle_alpha   90.00
_cell.angle_beta   90.00
_cell.angle_gamma   90.00
#
_symmetry.space_group_name_H-M   'P 1'
#
loop_
_entity.id
_entity.type
_entity.pdbx_description
1 polymer ?
#
loop_
_entity_poly.entity_id
_entity_poly.type
_entity_poly.pdbx_seq_one_letter_code
_entity_poly.pdbx_strand_id
1 'polypeptide(L)'
;MLIAFADRALGDDATALAAARDSVAARLGPAAMIDAAAVIAGFDGITRIADATGIPLEPPKAEAVADLRATLGLDRFLDAKS
;
A
#
# COMPACT_ATOMS: atom_id res chain seq x y z
N MET A 1 5.50 9.39 11.74
CA MET A 1 6.57 8.39 11.86
C MET A 1 6.15 7.04 11.28
N LEU A 2 5.10 6.36 11.78
CA LEU A 2 4.64 5.10 11.17
C LEU A 2 4.21 5.26 9.70
N ILE A 3 3.46 6.33 9.38
CA ILE A 3 3.12 6.67 7.98
C ILE A 3 4.40 6.88 7.15
N ALA A 4 5.36 7.65 7.67
CA ALA A 4 6.64 7.84 7.00
C ALA A 4 7.41 6.53 6.82
N PHE A 5 7.34 5.59 7.76
CA PHE A 5 7.96 4.27 7.60
C PHE A 5 7.29 3.47 6.48
N ALA A 6 5.95 3.46 6.44
CA ALA A 6 5.20 2.84 5.35
C ALA A 6 5.55 3.46 3.98
N ASP A 7 5.51 4.79 3.87
CA ASP A 7 5.82 5.50 2.63
C ASP A 7 7.25 5.19 2.14
N ARG A 8 8.24 5.22 3.04
CA ARG A 8 9.65 4.98 2.66
C ARG A 8 9.95 3.51 2.41
N ALA A 9 9.19 2.59 3.00
CA ALA A 9 9.35 1.15 2.75
C ALA A 9 8.89 0.75 1.33
N LEU A 10 8.04 1.56 0.69
CA LEU A 10 7.56 1.34 -0.68
C LEU A 10 8.35 2.13 -1.74
N GLY A 11 9.38 2.88 -1.33
CA GLY A 11 10.24 3.65 -2.24
C GLY A 11 11.66 3.08 -2.33
N ASP A 12 12.52 3.78 -3.06
CA ASP A 12 13.85 3.28 -3.45
C ASP A 12 14.99 3.87 -2.60
N ASP A 13 14.69 4.73 -1.63
CA ASP A 13 15.67 5.41 -0.79
C ASP A 13 15.95 4.62 0.51
N ALA A 14 16.99 3.79 0.44
CA ALA A 14 17.43 2.96 1.56
C ALA A 14 17.88 3.79 2.78
N THR A 15 18.45 4.98 2.58
CA THR A 15 18.89 5.85 3.68
C THR A 15 17.70 6.44 4.41
N ALA A 16 16.70 6.93 3.67
CA ALA A 16 15.47 7.44 4.25
C ALA A 16 14.67 6.34 4.97
N LEU A 17 14.67 5.11 4.43
CA LEU A 17 14.07 3.94 5.06
C LEU A 17 14.75 3.59 6.39
N ALA A 18 16.09 3.58 6.43
CA ALA A 18 16.84 3.33 7.65
C ALA A 18 16.50 4.35 8.74
N ALA A 19 16.50 5.64 8.40
CA ALA A 19 16.13 6.71 9.35
C ALA A 19 14.69 6.56 9.87
N ALA A 20 13.75 6.13 9.03
CA ALA A 20 12.38 5.88 9.45
C ALA A 20 12.28 4.69 10.42
N ARG A 21 13.00 3.58 10.17
CA ARG A 21 13.09 2.43 11.08
C ARG A 21 13.66 2.82 12.43
N ASP A 22 14.76 3.57 12.44
CA ASP A 22 15.41 4.04 13.67
C ASP A 22 14.47 4.92 14.50
N SER A 23 13.72 5.80 13.83
CA SER A 23 12.70 6.62 14.50
C SER A 23 11.64 5.75 15.19
N VAL A 24 11.16 4.70 14.52
CA VAL A 24 10.17 3.76 15.06
C VAL A 24 10.72 3.00 16.26
N ALA A 25 11.91 2.42 16.11
CA ALA A 25 12.57 1.67 17.18
C ALA A 25 12.84 2.57 18.40
N ALA A 26 13.27 3.81 18.20
CA ALA A 26 13.55 4.74 19.29
C ALA A 26 12.30 5.14 20.08
N ARG A 27 11.13 5.21 19.43
CA ARG A 27 9.89 5.70 20.07
C ARG A 27 8.97 4.60 20.59
N LEU A 28 8.95 3.46 19.93
CA LEU A 28 8.02 2.36 20.21
C LEU A 28 8.72 1.05 20.57
N GLY A 29 10.04 1.00 20.44
CA GLY A 29 10.86 -0.17 20.72
C GLY A 29 11.07 -1.08 19.49
N PRO A 30 12.07 -1.96 19.54
CA PRO A 30 12.42 -2.84 18.42
C PRO A 30 11.28 -3.80 18.01
N ALA A 31 10.54 -4.34 18.97
CA ALA A 31 9.42 -5.25 18.69
C ALA A 31 8.31 -4.57 17.86
N ALA A 32 7.88 -3.37 18.27
CA ALA A 32 6.88 -2.60 17.54
C ALA A 32 7.37 -2.18 16.14
N MET A 33 8.68 -1.96 15.96
CA MET A 33 9.26 -1.70 14.63
C MET A 33 9.16 -2.92 13.72
N ILE A 34 9.45 -4.12 14.24
CA ILE A 34 9.33 -5.39 13.51
C ILE A 34 7.87 -5.64 13.13
N ASP A 35 6.94 -5.46 14.07
CA ASP A 35 5.50 -5.65 13.81
C ASP A 35 5.00 -4.69 12.73
N ALA A 36 5.41 -3.42 12.78
CA ALA A 36 5.06 -2.45 11.74
C ALA A 36 5.63 -2.86 10.37
N ALA A 37 6.88 -3.35 10.32
CA ALA A 37 7.48 -3.85 9.08
C ALA A 37 6.74 -5.06 8.51
N ALA A 38 6.31 -5.99 9.37
CA ALA A 38 5.52 -7.15 8.97
C ALA A 38 4.15 -6.75 8.39
N VAL A 39 3.48 -5.78 9.01
CA VAL A 39 2.21 -5.23 8.49
C VAL A 39 2.41 -4.61 7.10
N ILE A 40 3.44 -3.76 6.93
CA ILE A 40 3.75 -3.13 5.64
C ILE A 40 3.98 -4.20 4.57
N ALA A 41 4.84 -5.18 4.86
CA ALA A 41 5.15 -6.26 3.92
C ALA A 41 3.93 -7.12 3.57
N GLY A 42 3.06 -7.37 4.55
CA GLY A 42 1.82 -8.11 4.34
C GLY A 42 0.87 -7.41 3.36
N PHE A 43 0.66 -6.10 3.53
CA PHE A 43 -0.21 -5.33 2.62
C PHE A 43 0.39 -5.20 1.22
N ASP A 44 1.69 -4.89 1.09
CA ASP A 44 2.37 -4.83 -0.23
C ASP A 44 2.32 -6.18 -0.95
N GLY A 45 2.61 -7.27 -0.24
CA GLY A 45 2.60 -8.62 -0.81
C GLY A 45 1.22 -9.05 -1.29
N ILE A 46 0.17 -8.85 -0.49
CA ILE A 46 -1.21 -9.21 -0.86
C ILE A 46 -1.68 -8.38 -2.05
N THR A 47 -1.37 -7.08 -2.10
CA THR A 47 -1.71 -6.23 -3.24
C THR A 47 -1.06 -6.74 -4.53
N ARG A 48 0.23 -7.08 -4.52
CA ARG A 48 0.91 -7.65 -5.70
C ARG A 48 0.30 -8.97 -6.16
N ILE A 49 -0.12 -9.82 -5.24
CA ILE A 49 -0.81 -11.08 -5.57
C ILE A 49 -2.16 -10.79 -6.23
N ALA A 50 -2.94 -9.86 -5.68
CA ALA A 50 -4.23 -9.47 -6.24
C ALA A 50 -4.07 -8.89 -7.65
N ASP A 51 -3.09 -8.01 -7.86
CA ASP A 51 -2.77 -7.42 -9.16
C ASP A 51 -2.34 -8.49 -10.18
N ALA A 52 -1.51 -9.44 -9.77
CA ALA A 52 -1.02 -10.51 -10.64
C ALA A 52 -2.11 -11.52 -11.03
N THR A 53 -3.09 -11.74 -10.16
CA THR A 53 -4.17 -12.73 -10.36
C THR A 53 -5.45 -12.11 -10.93
N GLY A 54 -5.57 -10.78 -10.91
CA GLY A 54 -6.74 -10.07 -11.42
C GLY A 54 -7.99 -10.27 -10.56
N ILE A 55 -7.85 -10.45 -9.24
CA ILE A 55 -9.00 -10.63 -8.34
C ILE A 55 -9.93 -9.42 -8.49
N PRO A 56 -11.22 -9.64 -8.84
CA PRO A 56 -12.14 -8.54 -9.05
C PRO A 56 -12.47 -7.83 -7.74
N LEU A 57 -12.73 -6.53 -7.85
CA LEU A 57 -13.21 -5.74 -6.74
C LEU A 57 -14.61 -6.22 -6.33
N GLU A 58 -14.84 -6.44 -5.03
CA GLU A 58 -16.15 -6.82 -4.52
C GLU A 58 -17.19 -5.72 -4.82
N PRO A 59 -18.45 -6.08 -5.13
CA PRO A 59 -19.46 -5.09 -5.55
C PRO A 59 -19.63 -3.88 -4.61
N PRO A 60 -19.68 -4.05 -3.27
CA PRO A 60 -19.80 -2.89 -2.37
C PRO A 60 -18.60 -1.94 -2.43
N LYS A 61 -17.39 -2.46 -2.69
CA LYS A 61 -16.19 -1.65 -2.85
C LYS A 61 -16.16 -0.94 -4.20
N ALA A 62 -16.68 -1.59 -5.25
CA ALA A 62 -16.81 -1.00 -6.58
C ALA A 62 -17.75 0.21 -6.57
N GLU A 63 -18.87 0.11 -5.87
CA GLU A 63 -19.81 1.23 -5.66
C GLU A 63 -19.16 2.37 -4.89
N ALA A 64 -18.42 2.06 -3.80
CA ALA A 64 -17.77 3.07 -2.98
C ALA A 64 -16.71 3.91 -3.72
N VAL A 65 -16.13 3.39 -4.81
CA VAL A 65 -15.10 4.09 -5.60
C VAL A 65 -15.61 4.55 -6.98
N ALA A 66 -16.90 4.42 -7.27
CA ALA A 66 -17.46 4.74 -8.58
C ALA A 66 -17.23 6.21 -8.97
N ASP A 67 -17.57 7.15 -8.09
CA ASP A 67 -17.40 8.59 -8.33
C ASP A 67 -15.91 8.97 -8.50
N LEU A 68 -15.03 8.35 -7.71
CA LEU A 68 -13.58 8.56 -7.81
C LEU A 68 -13.05 8.09 -9.16
N ARG A 69 -13.47 6.90 -9.61
CA ARG A 69 -13.09 6.34 -10.91
C ARG A 69 -13.58 7.20 -12.07
N ALA A 70 -14.82 7.67 -12.02
CA ALA A 70 -15.38 8.56 -13.03
C ALA A 70 -14.60 9.89 -13.08
N THR A 71 -14.29 10.48 -11.93
CA THR A 71 -13.52 11.73 -11.81
C THR A 71 -12.11 11.60 -12.40
N LEU A 72 -11.46 10.46 -12.17
CA LEU A 72 -10.12 10.16 -12.69
C LEU A 72 -10.15 9.67 -14.15
N GLY A 73 -11.33 9.49 -14.74
CA GLY A 73 -11.51 8.96 -16.09
C GLY A 73 -10.92 7.56 -16.25
N LEU A 74 -11.08 6.71 -15.24
CA LEU A 74 -10.51 5.35 -15.21
C LEU A 74 -11.35 4.34 -16.00
N ASP A 75 -12.64 4.61 -16.21
CA ASP A 75 -13.56 3.67 -16.87
C ASP A 75 -13.14 3.38 -18.32
N ARG A 76 -12.53 4.35 -19.01
CA ARG A 76 -11.99 4.19 -20.37
C ARG A 76 -10.91 3.10 -20.51
N PHE A 77 -10.21 2.77 -19.41
CA PHE A 77 -9.15 1.76 -19.44
C PHE A 77 -9.68 0.34 -19.21
N LEU A 78 -10.89 0.20 -18.66
CA LEU A 78 -11.56 -1.08 -18.49
C LEU A 78 -12.23 -1.50 -19.80
N ASP A 79 -12.81 -0.54 -20.53
CA ASP A 79 -13.45 -0.79 -21.82
C ASP A 79 -12.45 -1.20 -22.92
N ALA A 80 -11.22 -0.70 -22.85
CA ALA A 80 -10.14 -1.05 -23.80
C ALA A 80 -9.65 -2.51 -23.68
N LYS A 81 -10.10 -3.24 -22.66
CA LYS A 81 -9.71 -4.63 -22.40
C LYS A 81 -10.79 -5.65 -22.79
N SER A 82 -11.88 -5.20 -23.44
CA SER A 82 -12.98 -6.04 -23.94
C SER A 82 -12.91 -6.27 -25.45
#